data_AF-A0A957FCP6-F1
#
_entry.id   AF-A0A957FCP6-F1
#
_cell.length_a   1.000
_cell.length_b   1.000
_cell.length_c   1.000
_cell.angle_alpha   90.00
_cell.angle_beta   90.00
_cell.angle_gamma   90.00
#
_symmetry.space_group_name_H-M   'P 1'
#
loop_
_entity.id
_entity.type
_entity.pdbx_description
1 polymer ?
#
loop_
_entity_poly.entity_id
_entity_poly.type
_entity_poly.pdbx_seq_one_letter_code
_entity_poly.pdbx_strand_id
1 'polypeptide(L)'
;MTDISGIVAKMTLEEKAALCTGATSWTTTPVGRLGLPELLVSDGPHGIRRMPNVRVLTQKSLPATCFPTASSLAATWDTALLYEMGQALAEEAIALKVDVILGPGANMKRTPLCGRNFEYFSEDPYLAGELAASLINGIQSKGVGTALKHFAANNQEFERFSINAEIDERTLREIYLPAFETAVT
;
A
#
# COMPACT_ATOMS: atom_id res chain seq x y z
N MET A 1 -21.35 -11.92 -6.40
CA MET A 1 -20.46 -11.56 -5.28
C MET A 1 -20.26 -12.80 -4.42
N THR A 2 -19.05 -12.99 -3.92
CA THR A 2 -18.71 -14.07 -2.98
C THR A 2 -19.48 -13.86 -1.67
N ASP A 3 -20.10 -14.93 -1.12
CA ASP A 3 -20.80 -14.90 0.16
C ASP A 3 -19.80 -14.91 1.33
N ILE A 4 -19.33 -13.72 1.70
CA ILE A 4 -18.33 -13.54 2.77
C ILE A 4 -18.88 -14.07 4.10
N SER A 5 -20.10 -13.71 4.47
CA SER A 5 -20.70 -14.12 5.75
C SER A 5 -20.88 -15.62 5.84
N GLY A 6 -21.33 -16.28 4.76
CA GLY A 6 -21.46 -17.73 4.71
C GLY A 6 -20.11 -18.46 4.74
N ILE A 7 -19.07 -17.89 4.14
CA ILE A 7 -17.70 -18.43 4.22
C ILE A 7 -17.19 -18.34 5.66
N VAL A 8 -17.28 -17.17 6.30
CA VAL A 8 -16.84 -16.96 7.70
C VAL A 8 -17.62 -17.85 8.68
N ALA A 9 -18.92 -18.07 8.45
CA ALA A 9 -19.74 -18.94 9.27
C ALA A 9 -19.30 -20.42 9.20
N LYS A 10 -18.72 -20.85 8.07
CA LYS A 10 -18.23 -22.22 7.87
C LYS A 10 -16.80 -22.45 8.35
N MET A 11 -16.10 -21.40 8.78
CA MET A 11 -14.72 -21.49 9.28
C MET A 11 -14.67 -22.02 10.71
N THR A 12 -13.65 -22.82 11.02
CA THR A 12 -13.27 -23.11 12.41
C THR A 12 -12.65 -21.86 13.06
N LEU A 13 -12.46 -21.90 14.38
CA LEU A 13 -11.78 -20.82 15.10
C LEU A 13 -10.32 -20.68 14.63
N GLU A 14 -9.66 -21.80 14.38
CA GLU A 14 -8.27 -21.86 13.90
C GLU A 14 -8.15 -21.29 12.49
N GLU A 15 -9.09 -21.60 11.58
CA GLU A 15 -9.13 -21.02 10.23
C GLU A 15 -9.30 -19.48 10.30
N LYS A 16 -10.14 -18.98 11.21
CA LYS A 16 -10.32 -17.53 11.45
C LYS A 16 -9.05 -16.89 11.99
N ALA A 17 -8.41 -17.51 12.99
CA ALA A 17 -7.18 -17.00 13.58
C ALA A 17 -6.02 -16.99 12.58
N ALA A 18 -5.89 -18.03 11.76
CA ALA A 18 -4.83 -18.14 10.76
C ALA A 18 -4.95 -17.07 9.67
N LEU A 19 -6.17 -16.69 9.26
CA LEU A 19 -6.41 -15.59 8.30
C LEU A 19 -5.95 -14.21 8.78
N CYS A 20 -5.76 -14.01 10.08
CA CYS A 20 -5.20 -12.78 10.64
C CYS A 20 -3.67 -12.71 10.54
N THR A 21 -3.03 -13.73 9.98
CA THR A 21 -1.57 -13.82 9.81
C THR A 21 -1.21 -14.20 8.37
N GLY A 22 -0.09 -13.68 7.87
CA GLY A 22 0.45 -14.12 6.58
C GLY A 22 0.94 -15.56 6.64
N ALA A 23 0.65 -16.37 5.62
CA ALA A 23 1.21 -17.71 5.48
C ALA A 23 2.71 -17.68 5.16
N THR A 24 3.13 -16.61 4.48
CA THR A 24 4.54 -16.27 4.23
C THR A 24 4.72 -14.76 4.40
N SER A 25 5.94 -14.26 4.19
CA SER A 25 6.22 -12.83 4.16
C SER A 25 5.44 -12.05 3.09
N TRP A 26 4.94 -12.73 2.06
CA TRP A 26 4.29 -12.10 0.90
C TRP A 26 2.91 -12.68 0.56
N THR A 27 2.37 -13.58 1.38
CA THR A 27 1.11 -14.26 1.05
C THR A 27 0.14 -14.39 2.21
N THR A 28 -1.16 -14.35 1.91
CA THR A 28 -2.24 -14.58 2.89
C THR A 28 -2.45 -16.06 3.17
N THR A 29 -3.09 -16.39 4.29
CA THR A 29 -3.41 -17.78 4.61
C THR A 29 -4.59 -18.31 3.78
N PRO A 30 -4.43 -19.36 2.95
CA PRO A 30 -5.54 -19.96 2.22
C PRO A 30 -6.43 -20.83 3.12
N VAL A 31 -7.70 -20.99 2.75
CA VAL A 31 -8.62 -21.97 3.37
C VAL A 31 -9.22 -22.85 2.28
N GLY A 32 -8.45 -23.87 1.87
CA GLY A 32 -8.75 -24.69 0.70
C GLY A 32 -10.11 -25.40 0.74
N ARG A 33 -10.55 -25.88 1.91
CA ARG A 33 -11.87 -26.53 2.09
C ARG A 33 -13.04 -25.60 1.76
N LEU A 34 -12.85 -24.29 1.91
CA LEU A 34 -13.85 -23.25 1.62
C LEU A 34 -13.61 -22.56 0.28
N GLY A 35 -12.62 -23.00 -0.50
CA GLY A 35 -12.28 -22.38 -1.79
C GLY A 35 -11.66 -20.99 -1.67
N LEU A 36 -11.11 -20.62 -0.50
CA LEU A 36 -10.40 -19.36 -0.32
C LEU A 36 -8.95 -19.50 -0.79
N PRO A 37 -8.55 -18.80 -1.86
CA PRO A 37 -7.18 -18.87 -2.38
C PRO A 37 -6.21 -18.11 -1.48
N GLU A 38 -4.93 -18.41 -1.68
CA GLU A 38 -3.83 -17.57 -1.21
C GLU A 38 -3.77 -16.32 -2.10
N LEU A 39 -3.62 -15.14 -1.49
CA LEU A 39 -3.35 -13.89 -2.20
C LEU A 39 -1.89 -13.52 -2.03
N LEU A 40 -1.29 -12.97 -3.08
CA LEU A 40 0.08 -12.47 -3.09
C LEU A 40 0.09 -10.95 -2.97
N VAL A 41 0.87 -10.45 -2.02
CA VAL A 41 1.15 -9.04 -1.84
C VAL A 41 2.59 -8.73 -2.23
N SER A 42 2.84 -7.55 -2.78
CA SER A 42 4.19 -7.12 -3.14
C SER A 42 4.37 -5.63 -2.93
N ASP A 43 5.58 -5.23 -2.53
CA ASP A 43 6.01 -3.83 -2.70
C ASP A 43 5.96 -3.42 -4.18
N GLY A 44 5.86 -2.14 -4.52
CA GLY A 44 5.65 -1.01 -3.62
C GLY A 44 5.28 0.27 -4.37
N PRO A 45 5.45 1.46 -3.76
CA PRO A 45 4.79 2.70 -4.20
C PRO A 45 5.20 3.24 -5.58
N HIS A 46 6.29 2.73 -6.18
CA HIS A 46 6.80 3.18 -7.49
C HIS A 46 7.37 2.02 -8.35
N GLY A 47 6.78 0.83 -8.24
CA GLY A 47 7.15 -0.35 -9.05
C GLY A 47 6.92 -1.67 -8.32
N ILE A 48 6.66 -2.74 -9.07
CA ILE A 48 6.37 -4.07 -8.49
C ILE A 48 7.67 -4.82 -8.17
N ARG A 49 7.95 -5.03 -6.89
CA ARG A 49 9.11 -5.79 -6.39
C ARG A 49 8.74 -7.23 -6.04
N ARG A 50 8.31 -8.01 -7.05
CA ARG A 50 7.88 -9.41 -6.84
C ARG A 50 9.06 -10.36 -6.71
N MET A 51 9.15 -11.05 -5.58
CA MET A 51 10.18 -12.07 -5.33
C MET A 51 9.88 -13.37 -6.12
N PRO A 52 10.89 -14.03 -6.72
CA PRO A 52 10.74 -15.40 -7.23
C PRO A 52 10.27 -16.39 -6.16
N ASN A 53 10.83 -16.26 -4.96
CA ASN A 53 10.50 -17.04 -3.78
C ASN A 53 9.74 -16.18 -2.76
N VAL A 54 8.47 -16.48 -2.52
CA VAL A 54 7.60 -15.72 -1.60
C VAL A 54 7.91 -15.94 -0.11
N ARG A 55 8.85 -16.83 0.23
CA ARG A 55 9.26 -17.08 1.63
C ARG A 55 10.45 -16.23 2.08
N VAL A 56 11.11 -15.51 1.18
CA VAL A 56 12.27 -14.66 1.52
C VAL A 56 11.88 -13.19 1.48
N LEU A 57 12.43 -12.40 2.41
CA LEU A 57 12.17 -10.94 2.44
C LEU A 57 12.88 -10.21 1.30
N THR A 58 14.10 -10.63 0.97
CA THR A 58 14.93 -9.96 -0.02
C THR A 58 15.68 -10.96 -0.91
N GLN A 59 15.53 -10.77 -2.22
CA GLN A 59 16.27 -11.43 -3.30
C GLN A 59 16.19 -10.51 -4.53
N LYS A 60 16.96 -10.79 -5.58
CA LYS A 60 16.72 -10.23 -6.90
C LYS A 60 15.27 -10.45 -7.31
N SER A 61 14.52 -9.36 -7.51
CA SER A 61 13.13 -9.40 -7.95
C SER A 61 13.01 -9.87 -9.39
N LEU A 62 11.80 -10.30 -9.78
CA LEU A 62 11.46 -10.37 -11.19
C LEU A 62 11.56 -8.97 -11.82
N PRO A 63 11.87 -8.88 -13.13
CA PRO A 63 11.89 -7.60 -13.84
C PRO A 63 10.53 -6.91 -13.79
N ALA A 64 10.55 -5.61 -13.54
CA ALA A 64 9.39 -4.73 -13.47
C ALA A 64 9.85 -3.30 -13.77
N THR A 65 8.94 -2.40 -14.13
CA THR A 65 9.25 -0.99 -14.33
C THR A 65 9.51 -0.31 -12.99
N CYS A 66 10.61 0.43 -12.90
CA CYS A 66 10.89 1.31 -11.78
C CYS A 66 10.44 2.73 -12.16
N PHE A 67 9.28 3.13 -11.66
CA PHE A 67 8.72 4.46 -11.90
C PHE A 67 9.44 5.51 -11.05
N PRO A 68 9.31 6.81 -11.39
CA PRO A 68 9.79 7.89 -10.54
C PRO A 68 9.19 7.80 -9.14
N THR A 69 9.94 8.24 -8.13
CA THR A 69 9.49 8.18 -6.74
C THR A 69 8.35 9.16 -6.48
N ALA A 70 7.54 8.92 -5.44
CA ALA A 70 6.39 9.77 -5.13
C ALA A 70 6.76 11.25 -4.93
N SER A 71 7.96 11.55 -4.40
CA SER A 71 8.46 12.91 -4.30
C SER A 71 8.66 13.61 -5.65
N SER A 72 9.08 12.86 -6.68
CA SER A 72 9.23 13.37 -8.03
C SER A 72 7.89 13.48 -8.74
N LEU A 73 7.01 12.50 -8.53
CA LEU A 73 5.66 12.50 -9.11
C LEU A 73 4.81 13.63 -8.53
N ALA A 74 4.95 13.95 -7.25
CA ALA A 74 4.25 15.08 -6.65
C ALA A 74 4.63 16.44 -7.26
N ALA A 75 5.84 16.55 -7.82
CA ALA A 75 6.27 17.76 -8.52
C ALA A 75 5.51 18.00 -9.84
N THR A 76 4.78 17.01 -10.36
CA THR A 76 3.97 17.18 -11.57
C THR A 76 2.63 17.86 -11.30
N TRP A 77 2.10 17.74 -10.07
CA TRP A 77 0.74 18.16 -9.71
C TRP A 77 -0.35 17.57 -10.62
N ASP A 78 -0.06 16.43 -11.25
CA ASP A 78 -0.88 15.86 -12.31
C ASP A 78 -1.55 14.57 -11.83
N THR A 79 -2.80 14.68 -11.40
CA THR A 79 -3.60 13.52 -10.99
C THR A 79 -3.90 12.59 -12.15
N ALA A 80 -4.07 13.08 -13.38
CA ALA A 80 -4.32 12.22 -14.53
C ALA A 80 -3.10 11.34 -14.84
N LEU A 81 -1.89 11.89 -14.71
CA LEU A 81 -0.65 11.12 -14.83
C LEU A 81 -0.53 10.03 -13.77
N LEU A 82 -0.90 10.31 -12.51
CA LEU A 82 -0.88 9.30 -11.45
C LEU A 82 -1.91 8.19 -11.67
N TYR A 83 -3.08 8.53 -12.23
CA TYR A 83 -4.07 7.54 -12.63
C TYR A 83 -3.53 6.61 -13.71
N GLU A 84 -2.92 7.16 -14.76
CA GLU A 84 -2.29 6.40 -15.84
C GLU A 84 -1.16 5.50 -15.31
N MET A 85 -0.29 6.05 -14.46
CA MET A 85 0.75 5.26 -13.79
C MET A 85 0.17 4.12 -12.96
N GLY A 86 -0.96 4.36 -12.27
CA GLY A 86 -1.67 3.33 -11.53
C GLY A 86 -2.17 2.19 -12.40
N GLN A 87 -2.68 2.49 -13.59
CA GLN A 87 -3.09 1.47 -14.55
C GLN A 87 -1.91 0.63 -15.03
N ALA A 88 -0.77 1.26 -15.33
CA ALA A 88 0.45 0.55 -15.73
C ALA A 88 0.99 -0.35 -14.62
N LEU A 89 0.98 0.12 -13.36
CA LEU A 89 1.36 -0.68 -12.19
C LEU A 89 0.44 -1.90 -12.02
N ALA A 90 -0.86 -1.74 -12.22
CA ALA A 90 -1.79 -2.86 -12.12
C ALA A 90 -1.59 -3.89 -13.24
N GLU A 91 -1.28 -3.45 -14.46
CA GLU A 91 -0.95 -4.35 -15.56
C GLU A 91 0.31 -5.18 -15.26
N GLU A 92 1.34 -4.59 -14.66
CA GLU A 92 2.52 -5.33 -14.18
C GLU A 92 2.18 -6.27 -13.03
N ALA A 93 1.35 -5.84 -12.08
CA ALA A 93 0.89 -6.68 -10.98
C ALA A 93 0.15 -7.93 -11.49
N ILE A 94 -0.74 -7.77 -12.46
CA ILE A 94 -1.46 -8.89 -13.10
C ILE A 94 -0.46 -9.81 -13.81
N ALA A 95 0.48 -9.27 -14.59
CA ALA A 95 1.51 -10.05 -15.28
C ALA A 95 2.39 -10.86 -14.29
N LEU A 96 2.65 -10.29 -13.11
CA LEU A 96 3.47 -10.89 -12.05
C LEU A 96 2.66 -11.69 -11.01
N LYS A 97 1.34 -11.81 -11.18
CA LYS A 97 0.41 -12.49 -10.27
C LYS A 97 0.45 -11.92 -8.85
N VAL A 98 0.39 -10.61 -8.74
CA VAL A 98 0.27 -9.84 -7.49
C VAL A 98 -1.17 -9.38 -7.36
N ASP A 99 -1.81 -9.71 -6.25
CA ASP A 99 -3.21 -9.35 -5.96
C ASP A 99 -3.31 -7.98 -5.28
N VAL A 100 -2.32 -7.60 -4.46
CA VAL A 100 -2.29 -6.33 -3.74
C VAL A 100 -0.90 -5.68 -3.82
N ILE A 101 -0.87 -4.42 -4.25
CA ILE A 101 0.34 -3.58 -4.23
C ILE A 101 0.44 -2.87 -2.88
N LEU A 102 1.58 -3.00 -2.20
CA LEU A 102 1.86 -2.34 -0.93
C LEU A 102 2.23 -0.86 -1.16
N GLY A 103 1.23 -0.04 -1.47
CA GLY A 103 1.34 1.40 -1.65
C GLY A 103 -0.02 2.02 -2.01
N PRO A 104 -0.06 3.35 -2.19
CA PRO A 104 1.06 4.29 -2.10
C PRO A 104 1.44 4.69 -0.67
N GLY A 105 2.61 5.33 -0.54
CA GLY A 105 3.05 5.98 0.69
C GLY A 105 2.54 7.42 0.79
N ALA A 106 1.80 7.75 1.85
CA ALA A 106 1.16 9.06 2.05
C ALA A 106 1.48 9.71 3.40
N ASN A 107 2.59 9.31 4.05
CA ASN A 107 3.06 10.04 5.25
C ASN A 107 3.56 11.44 4.88
N MET A 108 3.35 12.42 5.76
CA MET A 108 3.80 13.80 5.54
C MET A 108 5.31 13.97 5.62
N LYS A 109 5.86 14.83 4.77
CA LYS A 109 7.25 15.29 4.84
C LYS A 109 7.46 16.33 5.94
N ARG A 110 7.21 15.97 7.20
CA ARG A 110 7.34 16.86 8.38
C ARG A 110 8.72 17.52 8.48
N THR A 111 9.75 16.76 8.16
CA THR A 111 11.15 17.19 8.13
C THR A 111 11.80 16.68 6.86
N PRO A 112 12.70 17.44 6.21
CA PRO A 112 13.42 16.95 5.03
C PRO A 112 14.32 15.73 5.33
N LEU A 113 14.62 15.47 6.61
CA LEU A 113 15.55 14.42 7.04
C LEU A 113 14.94 13.02 7.15
N CYS A 114 13.63 12.86 6.98
CA CYS A 114 13.02 11.54 7.00
C CYS A 114 13.56 10.68 5.84
N GLY A 115 14.15 9.53 6.17
CA GLY A 115 14.79 8.64 5.19
C GLY A 115 13.86 8.04 4.13
N ARG A 116 12.54 8.20 4.29
CA ARG A 116 11.52 7.70 3.36
C ARG A 116 10.77 8.82 2.62
N ASN A 117 11.20 10.07 2.76
CA ASN A 117 10.57 11.20 2.04
C ASN A 117 10.52 11.00 0.52
N PHE A 118 11.48 10.27 -0.07
CA PHE A 118 11.49 10.01 -1.50
C PHE A 118 10.24 9.25 -1.96
N GLU A 119 9.69 8.35 -1.14
CA GLU A 119 8.51 7.54 -1.44
C GLU A 119 7.20 8.11 -0.89
N TYR A 120 7.23 9.34 -0.35
CA TYR A 120 6.05 10.09 0.05
C TYR A 120 5.81 11.30 -0.85
N PHE A 121 4.54 11.67 -1.07
CA PHE A 121 4.16 12.71 -2.02
C PHE A 121 4.59 14.11 -1.58
N SER A 122 4.05 14.62 -0.48
CA SER A 122 4.16 16.04 -0.13
C SER A 122 4.27 16.29 1.38
N GLU A 123 4.65 17.52 1.74
CA GLU A 123 4.42 18.09 3.07
C GLU A 123 3.00 18.67 3.21
N ASP A 124 2.34 18.94 2.08
CA ASP A 124 0.96 19.42 2.02
C ASP A 124 -0.04 18.24 1.97
N PRO A 125 -1.01 18.18 2.90
CA PRO A 125 -1.95 17.08 3.00
C PRO A 125 -2.93 16.99 1.83
N TYR A 126 -3.32 18.12 1.23
CA TYR A 126 -4.24 18.14 0.09
C TYR A 126 -3.60 17.53 -1.15
N LEU A 127 -2.41 17.99 -1.53
CA LEU A 127 -1.65 17.45 -2.66
C LEU A 127 -1.34 15.96 -2.46
N ALA A 128 -0.91 15.57 -1.25
CA ALA A 128 -0.63 14.17 -0.95
C ALA A 128 -1.88 13.28 -1.08
N GLY A 129 -3.03 13.77 -0.61
CA GLY A 129 -4.32 13.07 -0.71
C GLY A 129 -4.78 12.89 -2.15
N GLU A 130 -4.83 13.97 -2.94
CA GLU A 130 -5.28 13.94 -4.34
C GLU A 130 -4.44 13.00 -5.21
N LEU A 131 -3.11 13.04 -5.04
CA LEU A 131 -2.20 12.16 -5.79
C LEU A 131 -2.30 10.70 -5.34
N ALA A 132 -2.44 10.45 -4.04
CA ALA A 132 -2.64 9.10 -3.51
C ALA A 132 -3.96 8.50 -4.01
N ALA A 133 -5.06 9.26 -3.92
CA ALA A 133 -6.37 8.85 -4.41
C ALA A 133 -6.35 8.52 -5.91
N SER A 134 -5.73 9.38 -6.72
CA SER A 134 -5.64 9.15 -8.15
C SER A 134 -4.86 7.88 -8.52
N LEU A 135 -3.72 7.65 -7.85
CA LEU A 135 -2.92 6.44 -8.03
C LEU A 135 -3.69 5.18 -7.61
N ILE A 136 -4.37 5.23 -6.46
CA ILE A 136 -5.21 4.13 -5.98
C ILE A 136 -6.32 3.81 -6.97
N ASN A 137 -7.03 4.83 -7.47
CA ASN A 137 -8.09 4.67 -8.45
C ASN A 137 -7.57 4.06 -9.76
N GLY A 138 -6.39 4.50 -10.22
CA GLY A 138 -5.73 3.93 -11.39
C GLY A 138 -5.46 2.43 -11.23
N ILE A 139 -4.86 2.03 -10.10
CA ILE A 139 -4.55 0.62 -9.80
C ILE A 139 -5.83 -0.22 -9.70
N GLN A 140 -6.79 0.24 -8.90
CA GLN A 140 -8.02 -0.52 -8.61
C GLN A 140 -8.96 -0.59 -9.82
N SER A 141 -8.85 0.33 -10.79
CA SER A 141 -9.61 0.27 -12.05
C SER A 141 -9.36 -1.01 -12.87
N LYS A 142 -8.25 -1.70 -12.61
CA LYS A 142 -7.86 -2.97 -13.27
C LYS A 142 -8.06 -4.20 -12.38
N GLY A 143 -8.66 -4.04 -11.19
CA GLY A 143 -8.98 -5.14 -10.27
C GLY A 143 -7.85 -5.58 -9.35
N VAL A 144 -6.77 -4.80 -9.23
CA VAL A 144 -5.67 -5.04 -8.29
C VAL A 144 -5.88 -4.20 -7.02
N GLY A 145 -5.66 -4.80 -5.85
CA GLY A 145 -5.78 -4.10 -4.57
C GLY A 145 -4.60 -3.16 -4.28
N THR A 146 -4.83 -2.20 -3.39
CA THR A 146 -3.79 -1.29 -2.88
C THR A 146 -3.72 -1.36 -1.36
N ALA A 147 -2.61 -0.87 -0.79
CA ALA A 147 -2.45 -0.74 0.66
C ALA A 147 -1.81 0.62 0.96
N LEU A 148 -2.67 1.62 1.12
CA LEU A 148 -2.30 2.97 1.54
C LEU A 148 -1.52 2.91 2.87
N LYS A 149 -0.33 3.52 2.90
CA LYS A 149 0.60 3.36 4.02
C LYS A 149 1.37 4.64 4.34
N HIS A 150 1.90 4.83 5.55
CA HIS A 150 1.72 4.04 6.77
C HIS A 150 0.77 4.84 7.66
N PHE A 151 -0.41 4.30 7.91
CA PHE A 151 -1.39 4.96 8.74
C PHE A 151 -1.00 4.84 10.23
N ALA A 152 -0.70 5.91 10.96
CA ALA A 152 -0.42 7.29 10.53
C ALA A 152 0.88 7.78 11.22
N ALA A 153 1.30 9.02 10.92
CA ALA A 153 2.40 9.69 11.61
C ALA A 153 3.78 8.98 11.60
N ASN A 154 4.04 8.11 10.63
CA ASN A 154 5.37 7.52 10.42
C ASN A 154 6.28 8.47 9.62
N ASN A 155 6.71 9.56 10.24
CA ASN A 155 7.44 10.65 9.59
C ASN A 155 8.94 10.70 9.93
N GLN A 156 9.48 9.64 10.54
CA GLN A 156 10.91 9.47 10.77
C GLN A 156 11.28 7.98 10.83
N GLU A 157 12.50 7.63 10.43
CA GLU A 157 12.97 6.24 10.47
C GLU A 157 13.69 5.91 11.78
N PHE A 158 14.28 6.91 12.44
CA PHE A 158 14.97 6.72 13.71
C PHE A 158 13.98 6.18 14.75
N GLU A 159 14.28 4.98 15.24
CA GLU A 159 13.49 4.27 16.26
C GLU A 159 11.99 4.11 15.90
N ARG A 160 11.64 4.04 14.61
CA ARG A 160 10.23 3.97 14.15
C ARG A 160 9.38 2.84 14.74
N PHE A 161 10.01 1.83 15.36
CA PHE A 161 9.35 0.72 16.03
C PHE A 161 9.11 0.95 17.54
N SER A 162 9.67 2.01 18.13
CA SER A 162 9.66 2.26 19.58
C SER A 162 9.34 3.70 19.98
N ILE A 163 9.49 4.69 19.09
CA ILE A 163 9.15 6.07 19.41
C ILE A 163 7.64 6.26 19.64
N ASN A 164 7.30 7.29 20.41
CA ASN A 164 5.94 7.82 20.51
C ASN A 164 5.86 9.17 19.77
N ALA A 165 4.93 9.31 18.82
CA ALA A 165 4.68 10.57 18.15
C ALA A 165 3.62 11.36 18.93
N GLU A 166 4.06 12.35 19.72
CA GLU A 166 3.16 13.23 20.48
C GLU A 166 2.64 14.36 19.58
N ILE A 167 1.36 14.27 19.21
CA ILE A 167 0.70 15.16 18.24
C ILE A 167 -0.65 15.58 18.81
N ASP A 168 -0.95 16.88 18.82
CA ASP A 168 -2.26 17.37 19.22
C ASP A 168 -3.35 17.02 18.18
N GLU A 169 -4.61 16.95 18.60
CA GLU A 169 -5.71 16.51 17.73
C GLU A 169 -5.86 17.39 16.49
N ARG A 170 -5.65 18.70 16.60
CA ARG A 170 -5.77 19.60 15.47
C ARG A 170 -4.69 19.30 14.44
N THR A 171 -3.43 19.20 14.83
CA THR A 171 -2.34 18.85 13.93
C THR A 171 -2.55 17.45 13.32
N LEU A 172 -3.01 16.48 14.11
CA LEU A 172 -3.32 15.14 13.61
C LEU A 172 -4.38 15.20 12.50
N ARG A 173 -5.48 15.93 12.73
CA ARG A 173 -6.62 16.05 11.80
C ARG A 173 -6.38 16.99 10.63
N GLU A 174 -5.52 17.99 10.74
CA GLU A 174 -5.26 18.96 9.68
C GLU A 174 -4.03 18.61 8.82
N ILE A 175 -3.09 17.80 9.32
CA ILE A 175 -1.82 17.50 8.62
C ILE A 175 -1.63 16.01 8.32
N TYR A 176 -1.78 15.13 9.32
CA TYR A 176 -1.34 13.73 9.14
C TYR A 176 -2.43 12.78 8.66
N LEU A 177 -3.70 13.07 8.96
CA LEU A 177 -4.85 12.27 8.55
C LEU A 177 -5.48 12.67 7.21
N PRO A 178 -5.50 13.95 6.76
CA PRO A 178 -6.31 14.30 5.59
C PRO A 178 -5.90 13.58 4.30
N ALA A 179 -4.59 13.35 4.08
CA ALA A 179 -4.16 12.60 2.90
C ALA A 179 -4.72 11.16 2.88
N PHE A 180 -4.93 10.55 4.06
CA PHE A 180 -5.59 9.25 4.18
C PHE A 180 -7.10 9.36 4.06
N GLU A 181 -7.70 10.40 4.64
CA GLU A 181 -9.14 10.68 4.54
C GLU A 181 -9.57 10.86 3.08
N THR A 182 -8.87 11.70 2.31
CA THR A 182 -9.10 11.91 0.88
C THR A 182 -8.95 10.61 0.08
N ALA A 183 -7.96 9.78 0.39
CA ALA A 183 -7.72 8.55 -0.35
C ALA A 183 -8.71 7.39 -0.04
N VAL A 184 -9.46 7.49 1.07
CA VAL A 184 -10.46 6.48 1.47
C VAL A 184 -11.88 6.87 1.04
N THR A 185 -12.12 8.15 0.75
CA THR A 185 -13.44 8.72 0.42
C THR A 185 -13.68 8.74 -1.08
#